data_AF-A0A1H8XM93-F1
#
_entry.id   AF-A0A1H8XM93-F1
#
_cell.length_a   1.000
_cell.length_b   1.000
_cell.length_c   1.000
_cell.angle_alpha   90.00
_cell.angle_beta   90.00
_cell.angle_gamma   90.00
#
_symmetry.space_group_name_H-M   'P 1'
#
loop_
_entity.id
_entity.type
_entity.pdbx_description
1 polymer ?
#
loop_
_entity_poly.entity_id
_entity_poly.type
_entity_poly.pdbx_seq_one_letter_code
_entity_poly.pdbx_strand_id
1 'polypeptide(L)' 'MNDMTACASLDSAVLSSTPVMLLQPKVENWVVVYAHGGLIADFDDEASARREAEQWAGICLRR' A
#
# COMPACT_ATOMS: atom_id res chain seq x y z
N MET A 1 50.79 -40.38 -7.17
CA MET A 1 49.75 -39.97 -6.20
C MET A 1 49.17 -38.68 -6.73
N ASN A 2 47.90 -38.76 -7.07
CA ASN A 2 47.13 -37.82 -7.88
C ASN A 2 47.00 -36.48 -7.16
N ASP A 3 46.99 -35.37 -7.90
CA ASP A 3 45.99 -34.34 -7.61
C ASP A 3 45.60 -33.60 -8.88
N MET A 4 44.31 -33.72 -9.13
CA MET A 4 43.53 -33.28 -10.27
C MET A 4 42.70 -32.12 -9.76
N THR A 5 42.90 -30.90 -10.29
CA THR A 5 42.00 -29.77 -10.02
C THR A 5 41.68 -29.06 -11.33
N ALA A 6 40.71 -29.64 -12.03
CA ALA A 6 39.82 -28.88 -12.88
C ALA A 6 38.79 -28.23 -11.94
N CYS A 7 38.70 -26.90 -11.92
CA CYS A 7 37.63 -26.20 -11.23
C CYS A 7 36.86 -25.34 -12.23
N ALA A 8 35.54 -25.52 -12.18
CA ALA A 8 34.58 -25.36 -13.25
C ALA A 8 34.36 -23.91 -13.71
N SER A 9 34.02 -23.81 -14.99
CA SER A 9 33.37 -22.65 -15.62
C SER A 9 32.18 -22.21 -14.78
N LEU A 10 32.18 -20.94 -14.35
CA LEU A 10 31.07 -20.29 -13.65
C LEU A 10 30.04 -19.84 -14.70
N ASP A 11 29.24 -20.79 -15.17
CA ASP A 11 28.05 -20.45 -15.97
C ASP A 11 26.87 -20.11 -15.06
N SER A 12 26.26 -18.98 -15.40
CA SER A 12 24.84 -18.70 -15.28
C SER A 12 24.24 -18.48 -13.88
N ALA A 13 24.07 -17.20 -13.56
CA ALA A 13 22.92 -16.74 -12.80
C ALA A 13 22.30 -15.54 -13.53
N VAL A 14 21.52 -15.82 -14.57
CA VAL A 14 20.57 -14.82 -15.10
C VAL A 14 19.52 -14.61 -14.02
N LEU A 15 19.68 -13.53 -13.25
CA LEU A 15 18.70 -13.07 -12.28
C LEU A 15 17.42 -12.69 -13.04
N SER A 16 16.50 -13.64 -13.14
CA SER A 16 15.14 -13.42 -13.65
C SER A 16 14.50 -12.32 -12.82
N SER A 17 14.47 -11.12 -13.39
CA SER A 17 13.91 -9.91 -12.78
C SER A 17 12.40 -9.89 -13.00
N THR A 18 11.69 -10.94 -12.61
CA THR A 18 10.23 -10.91 -12.63
C THR A 18 9.77 -10.00 -11.50
N PRO A 19 9.10 -8.86 -11.79
CA PRO A 19 8.62 -7.98 -10.75
C PRO A 19 7.59 -8.71 -9.91
N VAL A 20 7.85 -8.86 -8.61
CA VAL A 20 6.86 -9.30 -7.64
C VAL A 20 5.82 -8.18 -7.54
N MET A 21 4.67 -8.36 -8.19
CA MET A 21 3.53 -7.46 -7.99
C MET A 21 2.96 -7.72 -6.59
N LEU A 22 3.46 -6.97 -5.60
CA LEU A 22 2.84 -6.89 -4.29
C LEU A 22 1.46 -6.25 -4.45
N LEU A 23 0.42 -7.07 -4.44
CA LEU A 23 -0.96 -6.62 -4.24
C LEU A 23 -1.00 -5.89 -2.90
N GLN A 24 -1.02 -4.55 -2.93
CA GLN A 24 -1.23 -3.79 -1.71
C GLN A 24 -2.64 -4.11 -1.20
N PRO A 25 -2.79 -4.44 0.09
CA PRO A 25 -4.12 -4.64 0.65
C PRO A 25 -4.94 -3.38 0.41
N LYS A 26 -6.15 -3.54 -0.13
CA LYS A 26 -7.06 -2.42 -0.33
C LYS A 26 -7.43 -1.88 1.05
N VAL A 27 -6.83 -0.76 1.43
CA VAL A 27 -7.19 -0.03 2.64
C VAL A 27 -8.46 0.75 2.31
N GLU A 28 -9.58 0.42 2.96
CA GLU A 28 -10.79 1.23 2.85
C GLU A 28 -10.60 2.45 3.75
N ASN A 29 -10.54 3.63 3.14
CA ASN A 29 -10.40 4.89 3.88
C ASN A 29 -11.74 5.64 3.86
N TRP A 30 -11.94 6.46 4.89
CA TRP A 30 -13.11 7.31 5.04
C TRP A 30 -12.73 8.77 4.94
N VAL A 31 -13.63 9.57 4.39
CA VAL A 31 -13.36 10.95 4.05
C VAL A 31 -14.51 11.82 4.53
N VAL A 32 -14.22 12.88 5.27
CA VAL A 32 -15.20 13.89 5.67
C VAL A 32 -14.97 15.17 4.86
N VAL A 33 -15.99 15.60 4.12
CA VAL A 33 -15.98 16.84 3.35
C VAL A 33 -16.77 17.90 4.11
N TYR A 34 -16.11 19.01 4.45
CA TYR A 34 -16.75 20.13 5.17
C TYR A 34 -17.36 21.14 4.19
N ALA A 35 -18.62 21.51 4.44
CA ALA A 35 -19.38 22.42 3.58
C ALA A 35 -18.78 23.85 3.48
N HIS A 36 -17.97 24.24 4.47
CA HIS A 36 -17.51 25.62 4.66
C HIS A 36 -16.24 26.00 3.88
N GLY A 37 -15.71 25.12 3.02
CA GLY A 37 -14.51 25.47 2.25
C GLY A 37 -13.86 24.34 1.46
N GLY A 38 -14.52 23.18 1.33
CA GLY A 38 -13.94 22.05 0.60
C GLY A 38 -12.72 21.43 1.30
N LEU A 39 -12.59 21.65 2.61
CA LEU A 39 -11.63 20.92 3.43
C LEU A 39 -12.03 19.44 3.45
N ILE A 40 -11.02 18.59 3.44
CA ILE A 40 -11.16 17.14 3.42
C ILE A 40 -10.31 16.60 4.56
N ALA A 41 -10.91 15.77 5.41
CA ALA A 41 -10.22 15.00 6.44
C ALA A 41 -10.32 13.50 6.12
N ASP A 42 -9.19 12.80 6.18
CA ASP A 42 -9.11 11.35 5.99
C ASP A 42 -9.14 10.63 7.35
N PHE A 43 -9.80 9.48 7.37
CA PHE A 43 -9.97 8.62 8.53
C PHE A 43 -9.78 7.15 8.13
N ASP A 44 -9.22 6.36 9.04
CA ASP A 44 -9.01 4.92 8.82
C ASP A 44 -10.26 4.08 9.16
N ASP A 45 -11.26 4.67 9.82
CA ASP A 45 -12.48 3.98 10.24
C ASP A 45 -13.75 4.82 10.10
N GLU A 46 -14.86 4.12 9.88
CA GLU A 46 -16.17 4.74 9.63
C GLU A 46 -16.74 5.47 10.85
N ALA A 47 -16.48 4.97 12.06
CA ALA A 47 -17.09 5.50 13.28
C ALA A 47 -16.51 6.88 13.62
N SER A 48 -15.19 7.03 13.48
CA SER A 48 -14.50 8.30 13.64
C SER A 48 -14.94 9.32 12.60
N ALA A 49 -14.96 8.93 11.32
CA ALA A 49 -15.39 9.81 10.22
C ALA A 49 -16.84 10.29 10.39
N ARG A 50 -17.74 9.39 10.82
CA ARG A 50 -19.16 9.73 11.03
C ARG A 50 -19.36 10.67 12.21
N ARG A 51 -18.66 10.44 13.33
CA ARG A 51 -18.71 11.33 14.49
C ARG A 51 -18.23 12.74 14.13
N GLU A 52 -17.15 12.85 13.36
CA GLU A 52 -16.65 14.12 12.86
C GLU A 52 -17.69 14.80 11.95
N ALA A 53 -18.25 14.07 11.00
CA ALA A 53 -19.27 14.58 10.10
C ALA A 53 -20.51 15.10 10.86
N GLU A 54 -20.99 14.37 11.86
CA GLU A 54 -22.10 14.78 12.73
C GLU A 54 -21.76 16.04 13.55
N GLN A 55 -20.55 16.10 14.11
CA GLN A 55 -20.11 17.21 14.95
C GLN A 55 -19.97 18.52 14.16
N TRP A 56 -19.48 18.45 12.92
CA TRP A 56 -19.13 19.62 12.11
C TRP A 56 -20.04 19.84 10.90
N ALA A 57 -21.19 19.14 10.85
CA ALA A 57 -22.11 19.15 9.71
C ALA A 57 -21.41 18.84 8.36
N GLY A 58 -20.47 17.89 8.39
CA GLY A 58 -19.75 17.38 7.23
C GLY A 58 -20.48 16.23 6.51
N ILE A 59 -19.98 15.86 5.33
CA ILE A 59 -20.46 14.71 4.55
C ILE A 59 -19.40 13.61 4.62
N CYS A 60 -19.81 12.41 5.06
CA CYS A 60 -18.93 11.25 5.16
C CYS A 60 -19.02 10.38 3.90
N LEU A 61 -17.87 10.00 3.33
CA LEU A 61 -17.73 9.21 2.11
C LEU A 61 -16.69 8.09 2.30
N ARG A 62 -16.91 6.94 1.65
CA ARG A 62 -15.95 5.83 1.62
C ARG A 62 -15.13 5.86 0.33
N ARG A 63 -13.81 5.66 0.44
CA ARG A 63 -12.84 5.71 -0.66
C ARG A 63 -12.24 4.34 -0.99
#